data_AF-A0A8T4ZK24-F1
#
_entry.id   AF-A0A8T4ZK24-F1
#
_cell.length_a   1.000
_cell.length_b   1.000
_cell.length_c   1.000
_cell.angle_alpha   90.00
_cell.angle_beta   90.00
_cell.angle_gamma   90.00
#
_symmetry.space_group_name_H-M   'P 1'
#
loop_
_entity.id
_entity.type
_entity.pdbx_description
1 polymer ?
#
loop_
_entity_poly.entity_id
_entity_poly.type
_entity_poly.pdbx_seq_one_letter_code
_entity_poly.pdbx_strand_id
1 'polypeptide(L)'
;MKRGLKTKIIDITEKREYERYLYRCFAPMPFRKYHGRQKYLERAIPVGFCKKLFIANGNAVGQIEYAPAESSGYPITGNNVVVMNCIWVLRKAKGHGFGQLLLKAMLQSQRNVEGFATIALENHWSPWLVKGQMEKLGFRSINYLTVSHTIKRPQHVFNVHLMWMPIKEDASFPEWDKKKLLQGITFCMAHPLYRCEKCKGDLLKVT
;
A
#
# COMPACT_ATOMS: atom_id res chain seq x y z
N MET A 1 2.64 -32.89 19.36
CA MET A 1 3.40 -31.61 19.45
C MET A 1 3.12 -30.76 18.22
N LYS A 2 2.45 -29.60 18.35
CA LYS A 2 2.30 -28.66 17.23
C LYS A 2 3.68 -28.08 16.92
N ARG A 3 4.28 -28.44 15.79
CA ARG A 3 5.51 -27.79 15.28
C ARG A 3 5.24 -26.28 15.26
N GLY A 4 5.97 -25.53 16.09
CA GLY A 4 5.86 -24.08 16.16
C GLY A 4 6.06 -23.46 14.77
N LEU A 5 5.22 -22.50 14.42
CA LEU A 5 5.25 -21.85 13.12
C LEU A 5 6.55 -21.04 12.99
N LYS A 6 7.48 -21.46 12.13
CA LYS A 6 8.73 -20.73 11.92
C LYS A 6 8.45 -19.51 11.04
N THR A 7 8.52 -18.32 11.64
CA THR A 7 8.25 -17.05 10.95
C THR A 7 9.48 -16.16 10.93
N LYS A 8 9.62 -15.34 9.89
CA LYS A 8 10.60 -14.25 9.82
C LYS A 8 10.11 -13.14 8.89
N ILE A 9 10.53 -11.92 9.17
CA ILE A 9 10.34 -10.77 8.27
C ILE A 9 11.69 -10.45 7.65
N ILE A 10 11.72 -10.28 6.32
CA ILE A 10 12.94 -9.95 5.57
C ILE A 10 12.72 -8.66 4.82
N ASP A 11 13.64 -7.70 4.96
CA ASP A 11 13.74 -6.58 4.03
C ASP A 11 14.36 -7.06 2.73
N ILE A 12 13.65 -6.87 1.62
CA ILE A 12 14.04 -7.35 0.30
C ILE A 12 14.39 -6.23 -0.68
N THR A 13 14.37 -4.98 -0.22
CA THR A 13 14.43 -3.77 -1.06
C THR A 13 15.63 -3.80 -2.01
N GLU A 14 16.80 -4.12 -1.50
CA GLU A 14 18.07 -4.14 -2.27
C GLU A 14 18.62 -5.56 -2.46
N LYS A 15 17.82 -6.59 -2.15
CA LYS A 15 18.27 -7.98 -2.19
C LYS A 15 17.98 -8.61 -3.54
N ARG A 16 19.04 -8.82 -4.34
CA ARG A 16 18.96 -9.40 -5.69
C ARG A 16 18.28 -10.77 -5.71
N GLU A 17 18.50 -11.60 -4.70
CA GLU A 17 17.87 -12.93 -4.61
C GLU A 17 16.34 -12.87 -4.44
N TYR A 18 15.80 -11.71 -4.04
CA TYR A 18 14.38 -11.45 -3.89
C TYR A 18 13.81 -10.51 -4.96
N GLU A 19 14.56 -10.17 -6.01
CA GLU A 19 14.16 -9.20 -7.04
C GLU A 19 12.77 -9.52 -7.62
N ARG A 20 12.49 -10.80 -7.87
CA ARG A 20 11.16 -11.26 -8.35
C ARG A 20 10.02 -10.77 -7.45
N TYR A 21 10.23 -10.73 -6.15
CA TYR A 21 9.22 -10.26 -5.20
C TYR A 21 9.06 -8.74 -5.22
N LEU A 22 10.04 -7.95 -5.67
CA LEU A 22 9.85 -6.50 -5.85
C LEU A 22 8.80 -6.19 -6.92
N TYR A 23 8.77 -6.98 -7.99
CA TYR A 23 7.84 -6.85 -9.11
C TYR A 23 6.53 -7.64 -8.92
N ARG A 24 6.53 -8.65 -8.05
CA ARG A 24 5.39 -9.53 -7.82
C ARG A 24 4.47 -9.00 -6.72
N CYS A 25 3.18 -9.05 -6.99
CA CYS A 25 2.13 -8.96 -5.97
C CYS A 25 1.67 -10.37 -5.58
N PHE A 26 1.23 -10.54 -4.32
CA PHE A 26 0.57 -11.78 -3.86
C PHE A 26 -0.88 -11.93 -4.33
N ALA A 27 -1.40 -10.97 -5.10
CA ALA A 27 -2.65 -11.14 -5.84
C ALA A 27 -2.57 -12.37 -6.76
N PRO A 28 -3.69 -13.09 -6.99
CA PRO A 28 -3.74 -14.23 -7.89
C PRO A 28 -3.74 -13.77 -9.36
N MET A 29 -2.65 -13.13 -9.79
CA MET A 29 -2.43 -12.70 -11.17
C MET A 29 -1.11 -13.25 -11.70
N PRO A 30 -1.01 -13.54 -13.02
CA PRO A 30 0.25 -13.93 -13.63
C PRO A 30 1.36 -12.92 -13.35
N PHE A 31 2.55 -13.43 -13.05
CA PHE A 31 3.71 -12.56 -12.87
C PHE A 31 4.08 -11.92 -14.21
N ARG A 32 4.20 -10.60 -14.21
CA ARG A 32 4.68 -9.82 -15.34
C ARG A 32 5.52 -8.66 -14.81
N LYS A 33 6.79 -8.58 -15.23
CA LYS A 33 7.58 -7.35 -15.03
C LYS A 33 6.90 -6.26 -15.86
N TYR A 34 6.42 -5.23 -15.17
CA TYR A 34 5.68 -4.13 -15.75
C TYR A 34 6.48 -2.84 -15.61
N HIS A 35 6.59 -2.13 -16.73
CA HIS A 35 7.40 -0.94 -16.87
C HIS A 35 7.06 0.18 -15.85
N GLY A 36 5.77 0.41 -15.56
CA GLY A 36 5.39 1.40 -14.53
C GLY A 36 5.87 1.04 -13.13
N ARG A 37 5.88 -0.25 -12.78
CA ARG A 37 6.48 -0.74 -11.52
C ARG A 37 8.00 -0.57 -11.52
N GLN A 38 8.66 -0.85 -12.64
CA GLN A 38 10.11 -0.69 -12.76
C GLN A 38 10.51 0.78 -12.56
N LYS A 39 9.91 1.70 -13.32
CA LYS A 39 10.14 3.14 -13.17
C LYS A 39 9.88 3.64 -11.75
N TYR A 40 8.85 3.09 -11.09
CA TYR A 40 8.57 3.41 -9.70
C TYR A 40 9.70 2.97 -8.77
N LEU A 41 10.16 1.73 -8.88
CA LEU A 41 11.22 1.20 -8.02
C LEU A 41 12.56 1.89 -8.27
N GLU A 42 12.92 2.15 -9.52
CA GLU A 42 14.16 2.86 -9.90
C GLU A 42 14.23 4.26 -9.28
N ARG A 43 13.10 4.99 -9.25
CA ARG A 43 13.05 6.32 -8.63
C ARG A 43 12.94 6.28 -7.11
N ALA A 44 12.24 5.28 -6.55
CA ALA A 44 11.83 5.31 -5.15
C ALA A 44 12.81 4.57 -4.21
N ILE A 45 13.47 3.50 -4.67
CA ILE A 45 14.47 2.76 -3.87
C ILE A 45 15.60 3.68 -3.38
N PRO A 46 16.24 4.51 -4.24
CA PRO A 46 17.34 5.38 -3.80
C PRO A 46 16.96 6.41 -2.75
N VAL A 47 15.67 6.70 -2.59
CA VAL A 47 15.13 7.73 -1.70
C VAL A 47 14.19 7.14 -0.64
N GLY A 48 14.41 5.89 -0.24
CA GLY A 48 13.83 5.32 0.96
C GLY A 48 12.59 4.43 0.79
N PHE A 49 12.23 4.01 -0.43
CA PHE A 49 11.25 2.94 -0.60
C PHE A 49 11.73 1.68 0.10
N CYS A 50 10.80 0.99 0.77
CA CYS A 50 11.05 -0.25 1.48
C CYS A 50 9.99 -1.29 1.11
N LYS A 51 10.44 -2.53 0.89
CA LYS A 51 9.56 -3.70 0.78
C LYS A 51 10.04 -4.80 1.71
N LYS A 52 9.14 -5.27 2.59
CA LYS A 52 9.41 -6.42 3.46
C LYS A 52 8.49 -7.59 3.13
N LEU A 53 9.02 -8.81 3.22
CA LEU A 53 8.27 -10.05 3.11
C LEU A 53 8.08 -10.70 4.47
N PHE A 54 6.90 -11.25 4.69
CA PHE A 54 6.63 -12.17 5.78
C PHE A 54 6.80 -13.60 5.28
N ILE A 55 7.78 -14.32 5.81
CA ILE A 55 8.06 -15.72 5.49
C ILE A 55 7.51 -16.58 6.62
N ALA A 56 6.67 -17.55 6.29
CA ALA A 56 6.18 -18.58 7.22
C ALA A 56 6.47 -19.96 6.63
N ASN A 57 7.13 -20.84 7.39
CA ASN A 57 7.53 -22.18 6.96
C ASN A 57 8.22 -22.19 5.59
N GLY A 58 9.19 -21.29 5.39
CA GLY A 58 9.95 -21.16 4.15
C GLY A 58 9.22 -20.49 2.98
N ASN A 59 7.93 -20.18 3.11
CA ASN A 59 7.12 -19.60 2.06
C ASN A 59 6.82 -18.12 2.33
N ALA A 60 6.91 -17.27 1.31
CA ALA A 60 6.48 -15.89 1.43
C ALA A 60 4.94 -15.84 1.44
N VAL A 61 4.36 -15.36 2.55
CA VAL A 61 2.91 -15.38 2.81
C VAL A 61 2.32 -13.98 3.05
N GLY A 62 3.16 -12.96 3.14
CA GLY A 62 2.71 -11.58 3.23
C GLY A 62 3.79 -10.60 2.78
N GLN A 63 3.38 -9.36 2.55
CA GLN A 63 4.26 -8.24 2.25
C GLN A 63 3.73 -6.95 2.85
N ILE A 64 4.64 -6.00 3.03
CA ILE A 64 4.34 -4.59 3.21
C ILE A 64 5.29 -3.76 2.34
N GLU A 65 4.76 -2.70 1.75
CA GLU A 65 5.49 -1.72 0.96
C GLU A 65 5.17 -0.33 1.47
N TYR A 66 6.19 0.48 1.65
CA TYR A 66 6.06 1.85 2.13
C TYR A 66 7.25 2.68 1.63
N ALA A 67 7.07 3.99 1.59
CA ALA A 67 8.09 4.94 1.15
C ALA A 67 7.84 6.30 1.81
N PRO A 68 8.83 7.19 1.91
CA PRO A 68 8.60 8.61 2.17
C PRO A 68 7.54 9.18 1.23
N ALA A 69 6.80 10.20 1.69
CA ALA A 69 5.71 10.81 0.93
C ALA A 69 6.15 11.27 -0.48
N GLU A 70 7.35 11.84 -0.58
CA GLU A 70 7.96 12.36 -1.81
C GLU A 70 8.21 11.27 -2.86
N SER A 71 8.43 10.03 -2.41
CA SER A 71 8.71 8.88 -3.26
C SER A 71 7.60 7.81 -3.21
N SER A 72 6.46 8.16 -2.61
CA SER A 72 5.30 7.29 -2.55
C SER A 72 4.69 7.04 -3.93
N GLY A 73 3.99 5.92 -4.05
CA GLY A 73 3.13 5.64 -5.19
C GLY A 73 1.81 6.42 -5.14
N TYR A 74 1.43 6.95 -3.97
CA TYR A 74 0.26 7.80 -3.79
C TYR A 74 0.64 9.27 -3.84
N PRO A 75 -0.28 10.14 -4.28
CA PRO A 75 -0.06 11.58 -4.32
C PRO A 75 -0.28 12.20 -2.93
N ILE A 76 0.37 11.65 -1.92
CA ILE A 76 0.30 12.11 -0.52
C ILE A 76 1.55 12.94 -0.23
N THR A 77 1.39 14.07 0.45
CA THR A 77 2.46 14.96 0.86
C THR A 77 2.36 15.23 2.36
N GLY A 78 3.50 15.49 3.01
CA GLY A 78 3.53 15.85 4.42
C GLY A 78 4.96 15.86 4.95
N ASN A 79 5.20 16.64 6.00
CA ASN A 79 6.53 16.77 6.59
C ASN A 79 6.94 15.47 7.30
N ASN A 80 8.04 14.84 6.87
CA ASN A 80 8.55 13.57 7.43
C ASN A 80 7.46 12.49 7.55
N VAL A 81 6.61 12.37 6.54
CA VAL A 81 5.54 11.37 6.48
C VAL A 81 6.00 10.13 5.71
N VAL A 82 5.75 8.95 6.28
CA VAL A 82 5.93 7.68 5.56
C VAL A 82 4.59 7.15 5.09
N VAL A 83 4.48 6.85 3.81
CA VAL A 83 3.27 6.36 3.18
C VAL A 83 3.34 4.85 3.00
N MET A 84 2.41 4.13 3.61
CA MET A 84 2.21 2.70 3.37
C MET A 84 1.48 2.51 2.03
N ASN A 85 2.21 2.05 1.02
CA ASN A 85 1.70 1.80 -0.33
C ASN A 85 0.85 0.53 -0.41
N CYS A 86 1.25 -0.52 0.32
CA CYS A 86 0.59 -1.82 0.27
C CYS A 86 0.82 -2.59 1.56
N ILE A 87 -0.19 -3.32 2.02
CA ILE A 87 -0.05 -4.41 2.98
C ILE A 87 -0.93 -5.57 2.53
N TRP A 88 -0.38 -6.78 2.51
CA TRP A 88 -1.13 -7.96 2.10
C TRP A 88 -0.66 -9.21 2.82
N VAL A 89 -1.60 -10.05 3.23
CA VAL A 89 -1.36 -11.40 3.77
C VAL A 89 -2.24 -12.36 2.99
N LEU A 90 -1.66 -13.47 2.53
CA LEU A 90 -2.40 -14.50 1.82
C LEU A 90 -3.55 -15.04 2.66
N ARG A 91 -4.70 -15.31 2.03
CA ARG A 91 -5.89 -15.85 2.72
C ARG A 91 -5.58 -17.11 3.53
N LYS A 92 -4.74 -18.01 3.01
CA LYS A 92 -4.28 -19.24 3.70
C LYS A 92 -3.48 -18.98 4.98
N ALA A 93 -2.97 -17.76 5.17
CA ALA A 93 -2.18 -17.32 6.31
C ALA A 93 -2.94 -16.31 7.21
N LYS A 94 -4.21 -16.03 6.91
CA LYS A 94 -5.07 -15.16 7.73
C LYS A 94 -5.28 -15.75 9.13
N GLY A 95 -5.59 -14.90 10.11
CA GLY A 95 -5.88 -15.32 11.49
C GLY A 95 -4.67 -15.42 12.42
N HIS A 96 -3.45 -15.20 11.91
CA HIS A 96 -2.20 -15.33 12.69
C HIS A 96 -1.56 -13.99 13.08
N GLY A 97 -2.26 -12.86 12.90
CA GLY A 97 -1.73 -11.53 13.25
C GLY A 97 -0.62 -11.00 12.34
N PHE A 98 -0.30 -11.66 11.22
CA PHE A 98 0.83 -11.28 10.35
C PHE A 98 0.76 -9.85 9.79
N GLY A 99 -0.43 -9.32 9.57
CA GLY A 99 -0.60 -7.92 9.16
C GLY A 99 -0.10 -6.94 10.23
N GLN A 100 -0.41 -7.20 11.50
CA GLN A 100 0.06 -6.39 12.62
C GLN A 100 1.58 -6.52 12.79
N LEU A 101 2.14 -7.72 12.61
CA LEU A 101 3.59 -7.92 12.67
C LEU A 101 4.32 -7.19 11.53
N LEU A 102 3.77 -7.20 10.32
CA LEU A 102 4.29 -6.44 9.19
C LEU A 102 4.23 -4.93 9.43
N LEU A 103 3.10 -4.44 9.94
CA LEU A 103 2.96 -3.04 10.33
C LEU A 103 4.00 -2.67 11.39
N LYS A 104 4.09 -3.43 12.49
CA LYS A 104 5.07 -3.19 13.57
C LYS A 104 6.50 -3.12 13.03
N ALA A 105 6.86 -4.01 12.10
CA ALA A 105 8.16 -4.00 11.46
C ALA A 105 8.41 -2.73 10.60
N MET A 106 7.38 -2.19 9.95
CA MET A 106 7.46 -0.88 9.30
C MET A 106 7.69 0.22 10.34
N LEU A 107 6.86 0.30 11.39
CA LEU A 107 6.96 1.33 12.42
C LEU A 107 8.35 1.36 13.08
N GLN A 108 8.88 0.19 13.44
CA GLN A 108 10.20 0.07 14.08
C GLN A 108 11.37 0.43 13.16
N SER A 109 11.18 0.36 11.83
CA SER A 109 12.23 0.68 10.86
C SER A 109 12.36 2.17 10.57
N GLN A 110 11.33 2.96 10.90
CA GLN A 110 11.28 4.39 10.61
C GLN A 110 11.53 5.18 11.89
N ARG A 111 12.55 6.03 11.87
CA ARG A 111 12.90 6.91 12.99
C ARG A 111 12.63 8.36 12.59
N ASN A 112 12.32 9.19 13.56
CA ASN A 112 12.15 10.64 13.37
C ASN A 112 11.08 11.01 12.32
N VAL A 113 10.02 10.22 12.20
CA VAL A 113 8.88 10.53 11.32
C VAL A 113 7.76 11.16 12.13
N GLU A 114 7.00 12.07 11.51
CA GLU A 114 5.83 12.70 12.15
C GLU A 114 4.65 11.73 12.23
N GLY A 115 4.57 10.81 11.28
CA GLY A 115 3.57 9.75 11.28
C GLY A 115 3.51 8.99 9.96
N PHE A 116 2.50 8.14 9.88
CA PHE A 116 2.28 7.24 8.76
C PHE A 116 0.95 7.55 8.08
N ALA A 117 0.98 7.62 6.76
CA ALA A 117 -0.21 7.80 5.94
C ALA A 117 -0.47 6.58 5.06
N THR A 118 -1.71 6.41 4.64
CA THR A 118 -2.10 5.48 3.57
C THR A 118 -3.43 5.90 2.98
N ILE A 119 -3.93 5.13 2.01
CA ILE A 119 -5.31 5.23 1.57
C ILE A 119 -6.11 4.03 2.09
N ALA A 120 -7.41 4.22 2.26
CA ALA A 120 -8.34 3.12 2.44
C ALA A 120 -9.55 3.24 1.52
N LEU A 121 -10.19 2.10 1.27
CA LEU A 121 -11.37 1.98 0.45
C LEU A 121 -12.54 1.53 1.31
N GLU A 122 -13.66 2.23 1.19
CA GLU A 122 -14.94 1.89 1.83
C GLU A 122 -15.97 1.69 0.73
N ASN A 123 -16.78 0.63 0.83
CA ASN A 123 -17.75 0.20 -0.19
C ASN A 123 -17.15 -0.17 -1.55
N HIS A 124 -15.84 -0.33 -1.68
CA HIS A 124 -15.22 -0.85 -2.91
C HIS A 124 -15.38 -2.37 -3.02
N TRP A 125 -15.63 -2.90 -4.22
CA TRP A 125 -15.90 -4.34 -4.45
C TRP A 125 -14.67 -5.25 -4.26
N SER A 126 -13.48 -4.67 -4.15
CA SER A 126 -12.23 -5.42 -3.98
C SER A 126 -11.85 -5.52 -2.49
N PRO A 127 -11.24 -6.63 -2.04
CA PRO A 127 -10.86 -6.83 -0.64
C PRO A 127 -9.57 -6.08 -0.22
N TRP A 128 -9.09 -5.15 -1.03
CA TRP A 128 -7.83 -4.43 -0.83
C TRP A 128 -8.06 -3.14 -0.04
N LEU A 129 -7.13 -2.84 0.88
CA LEU A 129 -7.10 -1.58 1.64
C LEU A 129 -8.45 -1.21 2.29
N VAL A 130 -9.22 -2.21 2.74
CA VAL A 130 -10.54 -1.98 3.35
C VAL A 130 -10.40 -1.06 4.57
N LYS A 131 -11.20 0.01 4.65
CA LYS A 131 -11.18 1.01 5.74
C LYS A 131 -11.14 0.38 7.13
N GLY A 132 -12.09 -0.49 7.45
CA GLY A 132 -12.12 -1.16 8.75
C GLY A 132 -10.91 -2.06 9.06
N GLN A 133 -10.14 -2.50 8.04
CA GLN A 133 -8.87 -3.19 8.27
C GLN A 133 -7.73 -2.20 8.56
N MET A 134 -7.71 -1.05 7.89
CA MET A 134 -6.71 0.00 8.14
C MET A 134 -6.92 0.61 9.54
N GLU A 135 -8.17 0.75 9.97
CA GLU A 135 -8.53 1.18 11.33
C GLU A 135 -8.06 0.19 12.39
N LYS A 136 -8.23 -1.12 12.14
CA LYS A 136 -7.69 -2.18 13.02
C LYS A 136 -6.16 -2.22 13.06
N LEU A 137 -5.48 -1.61 12.09
CA LEU A 137 -4.05 -1.42 12.08
C LEU A 137 -3.62 -0.12 12.79
N GLY A 138 -4.57 0.69 13.29
CA GLY A 138 -4.28 1.90 14.06
C GLY A 138 -4.34 3.21 13.26
N PHE A 139 -4.72 3.16 11.97
CA PHE A 139 -4.95 4.38 11.19
C PHE A 139 -6.34 4.96 11.45
N ARG A 140 -6.47 6.29 11.37
CA ARG A 140 -7.77 7.00 11.38
C ARG A 140 -8.01 7.71 10.05
N SER A 141 -9.26 7.73 9.60
CA SER A 141 -9.66 8.51 8.43
C SER A 141 -9.67 10.00 8.78
N ILE A 142 -8.95 10.82 8.03
CA ILE A 142 -8.91 12.29 8.23
C ILE A 142 -9.56 13.09 7.10
N ASN A 143 -9.69 12.48 5.91
CA ASN A 143 -10.36 13.06 4.75
C ASN A 143 -10.88 11.92 3.87
N TYR A 144 -11.85 12.18 2.99
CA TYR A 144 -12.29 11.21 2.00
C TYR A 144 -12.86 11.87 0.76
N LEU A 145 -12.97 11.08 -0.30
CA LEU A 145 -13.67 11.42 -1.54
C LEU A 145 -14.64 10.30 -1.89
N THR A 146 -15.87 10.69 -2.22
CA THR A 146 -16.86 9.81 -2.83
C THR A 146 -16.63 9.79 -4.33
N VAL A 147 -16.40 8.60 -4.89
CA VAL A 147 -16.02 8.44 -6.29
C VAL A 147 -16.73 7.25 -6.95
N SER A 148 -16.73 7.24 -8.26
CA SER A 148 -17.08 6.08 -9.08
C SER A 148 -16.05 5.87 -10.20
N HIS A 149 -15.90 4.64 -10.68
CA HIS A 149 -15.03 4.39 -11.83
C HIS A 149 -15.63 4.98 -13.10
N THR A 150 -14.83 5.64 -13.92
CA THR A 150 -15.32 6.21 -15.19
C THR A 150 -15.74 5.13 -16.20
N ILE A 151 -15.09 3.97 -16.20
CA ILE A 151 -15.29 2.92 -17.22
C ILE A 151 -15.84 1.61 -16.64
N LYS A 152 -15.11 0.96 -15.72
CA LYS A 152 -15.41 -0.44 -15.34
C LYS A 152 -16.73 -0.62 -14.59
N ARG A 153 -17.10 0.34 -13.75
CA ARG A 153 -18.27 0.28 -12.86
C ARG A 153 -18.81 1.69 -12.56
N PRO A 154 -19.37 2.38 -13.55
CA PRO A 154 -19.77 3.79 -13.42
C PRO A 154 -20.92 4.04 -12.47
N GLN A 155 -21.72 3.01 -12.17
CA GLN A 155 -22.82 3.11 -11.21
C GLN A 155 -22.41 2.71 -9.78
N HIS A 156 -21.21 2.16 -9.59
CA HIS A 156 -20.75 1.73 -8.28
C HIS A 156 -19.98 2.87 -7.61
N VAL A 157 -20.56 3.41 -6.55
CA VAL A 157 -19.96 4.48 -5.75
C VAL A 157 -19.22 3.88 -4.56
N PHE A 158 -18.04 4.41 -4.27
CA PHE A 158 -17.22 4.02 -3.12
C PHE A 158 -16.42 5.22 -2.61
N ASN A 159 -15.91 5.12 -1.39
CA ASN A 159 -15.11 6.18 -0.79
C ASN A 159 -13.63 5.80 -0.81
N VAL A 160 -12.79 6.77 -1.15
CA VAL A 160 -11.34 6.70 -0.92
C VAL A 160 -11.03 7.60 0.27
N HIS A 161 -10.40 7.06 1.31
CA HIS A 161 -10.06 7.75 2.55
C HIS A 161 -8.57 8.03 2.62
N LEU A 162 -8.21 9.22 3.10
CA LEU A 162 -6.86 9.55 3.54
C LEU A 162 -6.75 9.08 4.98
N MET A 163 -5.88 8.13 5.21
CA MET A 163 -5.69 7.49 6.50
C MET A 163 -4.40 8.00 7.13
N TRP A 164 -4.45 8.32 8.42
CA TRP A 164 -3.35 8.90 9.17
C TRP A 164 -3.12 8.17 10.48
N MET A 165 -1.85 8.02 10.87
CA MET A 165 -1.42 7.48 12.14
C MET A 165 -0.23 8.32 12.64
N PRO A 166 -0.48 9.34 13.48
CA PRO A 166 0.58 10.19 13.99
C PRO A 166 1.50 9.43 14.97
N ILE A 167 2.78 9.78 15.01
CA ILE A 167 3.69 9.37 16.10
C ILE A 167 3.63 10.38 17.26
N LYS A 168 3.53 11.67 16.96
CA LYS A 168 3.48 12.76 17.93
C LYS A 168 2.10 13.41 17.96
N GLU A 169 1.73 14.01 19.10
CA GLU A 169 0.41 14.66 19.25
C GLU A 169 0.26 15.91 18.37
N ASP A 170 1.35 16.65 18.14
CA ASP A 170 1.43 17.88 17.36
C ASP A 170 1.80 17.66 15.89
N ALA A 171 1.86 16.40 15.44
CA ALA A 171 2.23 16.06 14.08
C ALA A 171 1.27 16.68 13.06
N SER A 172 1.85 17.42 12.11
CA SER A 172 1.09 18.02 11.00
C SER A 172 0.42 16.94 10.15
N PHE A 173 -0.84 17.18 9.78
CA PHE A 173 -1.59 16.23 8.95
C PHE A 173 -0.98 16.12 7.55
N PRO A 174 -0.97 14.92 6.96
CA PRO A 174 -0.66 14.78 5.54
C PRO A 174 -1.80 15.34 4.71
N GLU A 175 -1.46 15.76 3.50
CA GLU A 175 -2.40 16.14 2.45
C GLU A 175 -2.29 15.18 1.28
N TRP A 176 -3.24 15.28 0.34
CA TRP A 176 -3.18 14.54 -0.90
C TRP A 176 -3.64 15.37 -2.09
N ASP A 177 -3.00 15.20 -3.24
CA ASP A 177 -3.47 15.80 -4.48
C ASP A 177 -4.63 14.97 -5.02
N LYS A 178 -5.85 15.47 -4.76
CA LYS A 178 -7.11 14.85 -5.18
C LYS A 178 -7.17 14.66 -6.70
N LYS A 179 -6.65 15.61 -7.50
CA LYS A 179 -6.66 15.50 -8.96
C LYS A 179 -5.78 14.34 -9.43
N LYS A 180 -4.56 14.23 -8.87
CA LYS A 180 -3.67 13.07 -9.15
C LYS A 180 -4.26 11.76 -8.65
N LEU A 181 -4.99 11.77 -7.53
CA LEU A 181 -5.64 10.56 -7.03
C LEU A 181 -6.73 10.08 -7.99
N LEU A 182 -7.53 10.98 -8.55
CA LEU A 182 -8.60 10.67 -9.51
C LEU A 182 -8.06 10.11 -10.83
N GLN A 183 -6.86 10.54 -11.23
CA GLN A 183 -6.16 9.96 -12.38
C GLN A 183 -5.87 8.47 -12.18
N GLY A 184 -5.80 7.99 -10.94
CA GLY A 184 -5.41 6.61 -10.61
C GLY A 184 -3.90 6.45 -10.51
N ILE A 185 -3.46 5.25 -10.12
CA ILE A 185 -2.05 4.94 -9.89
C ILE A 185 -1.49 4.02 -10.98
N THR A 186 -0.20 4.14 -11.25
CA THR A 186 0.51 3.34 -12.27
C THR A 186 1.61 2.48 -11.69
N PHE A 187 1.89 2.53 -10.39
CA PHE A 187 3.02 1.79 -9.82
C PHE A 187 2.74 0.30 -9.60
N CYS A 188 1.47 -0.13 -9.58
CA CYS A 188 1.09 -1.52 -9.29
C CYS A 188 -0.17 -1.94 -10.06
N MET A 189 -0.05 -2.91 -10.97
CA MET A 189 -1.18 -3.41 -11.77
C MET A 189 -2.26 -4.13 -10.95
N ALA A 190 -1.89 -4.67 -9.79
CA ALA A 190 -2.82 -5.37 -8.91
C ALA A 190 -3.62 -4.42 -8.01
N HIS A 191 -3.26 -3.14 -8.00
CA HIS A 191 -3.89 -2.16 -7.12
C HIS A 191 -5.32 -1.85 -7.58
N PRO A 192 -6.29 -1.67 -6.66
CA PRO A 192 -7.68 -1.35 -7.01
C PRO A 192 -7.83 -0.08 -7.85
N LEU A 193 -7.02 0.93 -7.53
CA LEU A 193 -6.96 2.21 -8.25
C LEU A 193 -5.95 2.19 -9.39
N TYR A 194 -5.57 1.02 -9.91
CA TYR A 194 -4.67 0.93 -11.05
C TYR A 194 -5.34 1.48 -12.30
N ARG A 195 -4.62 2.37 -12.98
CA ARG A 195 -4.95 2.83 -14.33
C ARG A 195 -3.87 2.35 -15.31
N CYS A 196 -4.32 1.79 -16.43
CA CYS A 196 -3.42 1.49 -17.55
C CYS A 196 -2.85 2.79 -18.15
N GLU A 197 -1.55 2.83 -18.39
CA GLU A 197 -0.85 4.01 -18.94
C GLU A 197 -1.42 4.50 -20.28
N LYS A 198 -1.98 3.59 -21.10
CA LYS A 198 -2.58 3.94 -22.40
C LYS A 198 -4.00 4.49 -22.31
N CYS A 199 -4.65 4.40 -21.15
CA CYS A 199 -6.01 4.91 -20.98
C CYS A 199 -5.99 6.44 -20.92
N LYS A 200 -6.84 7.08 -21.73
CA LYS A 200 -7.08 8.53 -21.70
C LYS A 200 -8.15 8.86 -20.65
N GLY A 201 -8.03 10.03 -20.02
CA GLY A 201 -8.94 10.51 -18.99
C GLY A 201 -8.67 9.93 -17.60
N ASP A 202 -9.43 10.42 -16.62
CA ASP A 202 -9.30 10.01 -15.23
C ASP A 202 -9.91 8.63 -14.98
N LEU A 203 -9.33 7.89 -14.03
CA LEU A 203 -9.86 6.59 -13.62
C LEU A 203 -11.16 6.75 -12.83
N LEU A 204 -11.22 7.81 -12.03
CA LEU A 204 -12.29 8.09 -11.08
C LEU A 204 -12.94 9.42 -11.40
N LYS A 205 -14.25 9.51 -11.16
CA LYS A 205 -14.98 10.78 -11.10
C LYS A 205 -15.53 10.96 -9.70
N VAL A 206 -15.51 12.18 -9.19
CA VAL A 206 -16.19 12.54 -7.94
C VAL A 206 -17.70 12.44 -8.19
N THR A 207 -18.40 11.82 -7.24
CA THR A 207 -19.86 11.67 -7.25
C THR A 207 -20.47 12.54 -6.18
#